data_AF-A0AAD8EYW8-F1
#
_entry.id   AF-A0AAD8EYW8-F1
#
_cell.length_a   1.000
_cell.length_b   1.000
_cell.length_c   1.000
_cell.angle_alpha   90.00
_cell.angle_beta   90.00
_cell.angle_gamma   90.00
#
_symmetry.space_group_name_H-M   'P 1'
#
loop_
_entity.id
_entity.type
_entity.pdbx_description
1 polymer ?
#
loop_
_entity_poly.entity_id
_entity_poly.type
_entity_poly.pdbx_seq_one_letter_code
_entity_poly.pdbx_strand_id
1 'polypeptide(L)'
;MLNLFFLALSLPALSLAQTFSIKPYNETAAFIFAHTDVNHDGIMDRNELDLGFRHYDANLDGRVTYNEFTTFVQAQGHDPHTTHLLHALYRAYDENKDNNVDHLDFDIIFALSDYNNDGRVDRAEFIRYMSIVLETIDESV
;
A
#
# COMPACT_ATOMS: atom_id res chain seq x y z
N MET A 1 -9.42 -24.73 7.78
CA MET A 1 -8.26 -24.23 7.03
C MET A 1 -8.82 -23.39 5.89
N LEU A 2 -8.87 -22.07 6.06
CA LEU A 2 -9.33 -21.14 5.03
C LEU A 2 -8.36 -19.95 5.06
N ASN A 3 -7.88 -19.58 3.88
CA ASN A 3 -6.59 -18.95 3.62
C ASN A 3 -6.37 -17.58 4.27
N LEU A 4 -5.11 -17.37 4.64
CA LEU A 4 -4.55 -16.16 5.23
C LEU A 4 -4.65 -14.93 4.30
N PHE A 5 -5.04 -13.82 4.90
CA PHE A 5 -4.78 -12.41 4.61
C PHE A 5 -3.93 -12.05 3.38
N PHE A 6 -4.58 -11.47 2.38
CA PHE A 6 -3.95 -10.71 1.29
C PHE A 6 -4.52 -9.29 1.36
N LEU A 7 -3.72 -8.27 1.70
CA LEU A 7 -4.08 -6.88 1.43
C LEU A 7 -2.95 -6.17 0.69
N ALA A 8 -3.35 -5.40 -0.31
CA ALA A 8 -2.55 -4.46 -1.06
C ALA A 8 -2.99 -3.03 -0.69
N LEU A 9 -2.61 -2.61 0.51
CA LEU A 9 -1.89 -1.35 0.70
C LEU A 9 -0.53 -1.64 1.36
N SER A 10 0.01 -2.83 1.08
CA SER A 10 1.20 -3.48 1.62
C SER A 10 1.23 -3.69 3.14
N LEU A 11 1.81 -4.80 3.58
CA LEU A 11 2.16 -5.14 4.97
C LEU A 11 1.21 -5.99 5.86
N PRO A 12 0.08 -6.58 5.43
CA PRO A 12 -0.57 -7.60 6.28
C PRO A 12 0.13 -8.96 6.23
N ALA A 13 0.87 -9.26 5.16
CA ALA A 13 1.74 -10.42 5.10
C ALA A 13 2.97 -10.31 6.05
N LEU A 14 3.14 -9.16 6.72
CA LEU A 14 4.27 -8.84 7.58
C LEU A 14 3.99 -8.92 9.08
N SER A 15 2.77 -9.27 9.50
CA SER A 15 2.45 -9.50 10.92
C SER A 15 3.13 -10.75 11.52
N LEU A 16 3.86 -11.53 10.73
CA LEU A 16 4.44 -12.80 11.16
C LEU A 16 5.94 -12.78 11.51
N ALA A 17 6.67 -11.67 11.27
CA ALA A 17 8.10 -11.59 11.60
C ALA A 17 8.42 -10.30 12.37
N GLN A 18 8.68 -10.43 13.67
CA GLN A 18 8.91 -9.34 14.64
C GLN A 18 10.18 -8.49 14.39
N THR A 19 10.78 -8.54 13.20
CA THR A 19 11.96 -7.76 12.80
C THR A 19 11.89 -7.50 11.30
N PHE A 20 11.08 -6.54 10.87
CA PHE A 20 11.02 -6.17 9.46
C PHE A 20 11.97 -5.01 9.15
N SER A 21 12.88 -5.26 8.22
CA SER A 21 13.61 -4.22 7.51
C SER A 21 12.91 -3.98 6.18
N ILE A 22 12.42 -2.77 5.95
CA ILE A 22 11.85 -2.37 4.64
C ILE A 22 12.93 -2.31 3.54
N LYS A 23 14.19 -2.36 3.95
CA LYS A 23 15.34 -2.47 3.06
C LYS A 23 15.61 -3.94 2.69
N PRO A 24 16.01 -4.19 1.43
CA PRO A 24 16.18 -3.19 0.37
C PRO A 24 14.82 -2.80 -0.25
N TYR A 25 14.61 -1.49 -0.48
CA TYR A 25 13.29 -0.95 -0.83
C TYR A 25 12.71 -1.53 -2.12
N ASN A 26 13.57 -1.85 -3.09
CA ASN A 26 13.18 -2.46 -4.36
C ASN A 26 12.65 -3.89 -4.18
N GLU A 27 13.16 -4.66 -3.23
CA GLU A 27 12.65 -6.01 -2.93
C GLU A 27 11.32 -5.93 -2.20
N THR A 28 11.18 -5.00 -1.25
CA THR A 28 9.89 -4.72 -0.60
C THR A 28 8.86 -4.26 -1.63
N ALA A 29 9.20 -3.33 -2.51
CA ALA A 29 8.32 -2.88 -3.59
C ALA A 29 7.95 -4.02 -4.55
N ALA A 30 8.90 -4.89 -4.90
CA ALA A 30 8.65 -6.06 -5.73
C ALA A 30 7.70 -7.06 -5.05
N PHE A 31 7.85 -7.26 -3.74
CA PHE A 31 6.95 -8.09 -2.95
C PHE A 31 5.53 -7.50 -2.96
N ILE A 32 5.40 -6.19 -2.76
CA ILE A 32 4.11 -5.51 -2.80
C ILE A 32 3.46 -5.70 -4.17
N PHE A 33 4.18 -5.43 -5.26
CA PHE A 33 3.68 -5.60 -6.62
C PHE A 33 3.10 -7.00 -6.85
N ALA A 34 3.85 -8.05 -6.47
CA ALA A 34 3.41 -9.44 -6.68
C ALA A 34 2.14 -9.82 -5.89
N HIS A 35 1.77 -9.05 -4.87
CA HIS A 35 0.53 -9.24 -4.11
C HIS A 35 -0.61 -8.36 -4.60
N THR A 36 -0.31 -7.28 -5.32
CA THR A 36 -1.30 -6.42 -5.98
C THR A 36 -1.70 -6.96 -7.35
N ASP A 37 -0.73 -7.46 -8.13
CA ASP A 37 -0.91 -8.10 -9.44
C ASP A 37 -1.54 -9.50 -9.27
N VAL A 38 -2.84 -9.53 -8.97
CA VAL A 38 -3.62 -10.73 -8.65
C VAL A 38 -3.80 -11.61 -9.89
N ASN A 39 -3.95 -10.97 -11.06
CA ASN A 39 -4.16 -11.69 -12.31
C ASN A 39 -2.82 -12.18 -12.92
N HIS A 40 -1.68 -11.71 -12.40
CA HIS A 40 -0.32 -12.03 -12.81
C HIS A 40 0.01 -11.66 -14.26
N ASP A 41 -0.57 -10.56 -14.75
CA ASP A 41 -0.30 -10.03 -16.10
C ASP A 41 0.87 -9.04 -16.14
N GLY A 42 1.43 -8.70 -14.98
CA GLY A 42 2.59 -7.80 -14.86
C GLY A 42 2.23 -6.32 -14.96
N ILE A 43 0.94 -5.97 -14.91
CA ILE A 43 0.41 -4.62 -14.92
C ILE A 43 -0.47 -4.46 -13.68
N MET A 44 -0.26 -3.38 -12.93
CA MET A 44 -1.19 -3.01 -11.87
C MET A 44 -2.35 -2.20 -12.48
N ASP A 45 -3.57 -2.74 -12.42
CA ASP A 45 -4.76 -2.08 -12.94
C ASP A 45 -5.71 -1.54 -11.83
N ARG A 46 -6.73 -0.77 -12.25
CA ARG A 46 -7.72 -0.21 -11.31
C ARG A 46 -8.52 -1.27 -10.57
N ASN A 47 -8.83 -2.41 -11.20
CA ASN A 47 -9.62 -3.45 -10.55
C ASN A 47 -8.82 -4.09 -9.41
N GLU A 48 -7.52 -4.27 -9.62
CA GLU A 48 -6.61 -4.80 -8.60
C GLU A 48 -6.45 -3.84 -7.42
N LEU A 49 -6.36 -2.53 -7.70
CA LEU A 49 -6.40 -1.49 -6.67
C LEU A 49 -7.73 -1.48 -5.89
N ASP A 50 -8.86 -1.52 -6.59
CA ASP A 50 -10.19 -1.55 -5.99
C ASP A 50 -10.40 -2.79 -5.10
N LEU A 51 -9.83 -3.94 -5.48
CA LEU A 51 -9.85 -5.16 -4.68
C LEU A 51 -9.05 -4.99 -3.38
N GLY A 52 -7.87 -4.38 -3.43
CA GLY A 52 -7.06 -4.08 -2.25
C GLY A 52 -7.78 -3.13 -1.28
N PHE A 53 -8.48 -2.13 -1.84
CA PHE A 53 -9.19 -1.09 -1.10
C PHE A 53 -10.35 -1.60 -0.23
N ARG A 54 -11.19 -2.49 -0.78
CA ARG A 54 -12.39 -3.02 -0.09
C ARG A 54 -12.10 -3.71 1.24
N HIS A 55 -10.86 -4.12 1.48
CA HIS A 55 -10.48 -4.75 2.74
C HIS A 55 -10.37 -3.77 3.91
N TYR A 56 -10.08 -2.50 3.66
CA TYR A 56 -9.89 -1.48 4.69
C TYR A 56 -11.12 -0.56 4.85
N ASP A 57 -11.93 -0.44 3.81
CA ASP A 57 -13.21 0.28 3.82
C ASP A 57 -14.25 -0.51 4.63
N ALA A 58 -14.14 -0.42 5.95
CA ALA A 58 -14.90 -1.24 6.90
C ALA A 58 -16.41 -0.97 6.83
N ASN A 59 -16.79 0.25 6.43
CA ASN A 59 -18.19 0.68 6.33
C ASN A 59 -18.74 0.67 4.89
N LEU A 60 -17.88 0.42 3.89
CA LEU A 60 -18.18 0.34 2.46
C LEU A 60 -18.66 1.67 1.84
N ASP A 61 -18.14 2.80 2.30
CA ASP A 61 -18.49 4.13 1.79
C ASP A 61 -17.54 4.70 0.74
N GLY A 62 -16.56 3.90 0.29
CA GLY A 62 -15.64 4.25 -0.79
C GLY A 62 -14.43 5.07 -0.34
N ARG A 63 -14.20 5.22 0.97
CA ARG A 63 -12.96 5.78 1.54
C ARG A 63 -12.43 4.95 2.71
N VAL A 64 -11.13 5.02 2.94
CA VAL A 64 -10.51 4.53 4.17
C VAL A 64 -10.14 5.76 4.98
N THR A 65 -10.86 5.98 6.09
CA THR A 65 -10.52 7.06 7.01
C THR A 65 -9.27 6.71 7.82
N TYR A 66 -8.56 7.74 8.30
CA TYR A 66 -7.42 7.53 9.20
C TYR A 66 -7.81 6.70 10.44
N ASN A 67 -9.02 6.88 10.97
CA ASN A 67 -9.51 6.14 12.13
C ASN A 67 -9.75 4.65 11.83
N GLU A 68 -10.34 4.33 10.67
CA GLU A 68 -10.52 2.94 10.24
C GLU A 68 -9.16 2.24 10.06
N PHE A 69 -8.23 2.93 9.41
CA PHE A 69 -6.87 2.43 9.24
C PHE A 69 -6.15 2.21 10.58
N THR A 70 -6.15 3.21 11.48
CA THR A 70 -5.51 3.09 12.80
C THR A 70 -6.14 1.98 13.63
N THR A 71 -7.46 1.83 13.60
CA THR A 71 -8.16 0.75 14.32
C THR A 71 -7.70 -0.62 13.82
N PHE A 72 -7.57 -0.78 12.50
CA PHE A 72 -7.05 -2.01 11.89
C PHE A 72 -5.59 -2.28 12.32
N VAL A 73 -4.70 -1.29 12.20
CA VAL A 73 -3.28 -1.42 12.55
C VAL A 73 -3.08 -1.79 14.02
N GLN A 74 -3.81 -1.13 14.93
CA GLN A 74 -3.73 -1.41 16.37
C GLN A 74 -4.21 -2.82 16.73
N ALA A 75 -5.25 -3.32 16.04
CA ALA A 75 -5.78 -4.67 16.28
C ALA A 75 -4.76 -5.78 15.95
N GLN A 76 -3.77 -5.51 15.09
CA GLN A 76 -2.72 -6.47 14.74
C GLN A 76 -1.60 -6.57 15.79
N GLY A 77 -1.50 -5.63 16.74
CA GLY A 77 -0.52 -5.69 17.82
C GLY A 77 0.95 -5.58 17.37
N HIS A 78 1.21 -4.81 16.31
CA HIS A 78 2.57 -4.55 15.82
C HIS A 78 3.43 -3.80 16.85
N ASP A 79 4.75 -3.91 16.71
CA ASP A 79 5.68 -3.09 17.49
C ASP A 79 5.55 -1.58 17.12
N PRO A 80 6.05 -0.66 17.96
CA PRO A 80 5.91 0.77 17.72
C PRO A 80 6.53 1.26 16.41
N HIS A 81 7.67 0.69 15.99
CA HIS A 81 8.34 1.09 14.76
C HIS A 81 7.51 0.69 13.53
N THR A 82 7.04 -0.55 13.49
CA THR A 82 6.12 -1.02 12.43
C THR A 82 4.82 -0.20 12.40
N THR A 83 4.27 0.14 13.56
CA THR A 83 3.08 1.00 13.66
C THR A 83 3.31 2.40 13.09
N HIS A 84 4.46 3.01 13.39
CA HIS A 84 4.82 4.32 12.84
C HIS A 84 4.99 4.28 11.32
N LEU A 85 5.66 3.24 10.80
CA LEU A 85 5.84 3.03 9.38
C LEU A 85 4.49 2.88 8.66
N LEU A 86 3.56 2.10 9.20
CA LEU A 86 2.21 1.92 8.63
C LEU A 86 1.45 3.25 8.55
N HIS A 87 1.51 4.07 9.60
CA HIS A 87 0.90 5.40 9.57
C HIS A 87 1.63 6.37 8.62
N ALA A 88 2.95 6.23 8.45
CA ALA A 88 3.71 7.01 7.46
C ALA A 88 3.29 6.63 6.04
N LEU A 89 3.09 5.34 5.78
CA LEU A 89 2.58 4.85 4.51
C LEU A 89 1.17 5.37 4.23
N TYR A 90 0.26 5.35 5.20
CA TYR A 90 -1.07 5.96 5.06
C TYR A 90 -0.98 7.41 4.59
N ARG A 91 -0.12 8.21 5.25
CA ARG A 91 0.07 9.62 4.88
C ARG A 91 0.70 9.81 3.51
N ALA A 92 1.50 8.86 3.05
CA ALA A 92 2.06 8.89 1.69
C ALA A 92 0.99 8.56 0.64
N TYR A 93 -0.04 7.80 1.00
CA TYR A 93 -1.15 7.47 0.12
C TYR A 93 -2.27 8.53 0.13
N ASP A 94 -2.45 9.29 1.21
CA ASP A 94 -3.36 10.46 1.28
C ASP A 94 -2.74 11.66 0.55
N GLU A 95 -2.67 11.57 -0.79
CA GLU A 95 -2.04 12.56 -1.66
C GLU A 95 -2.77 13.91 -1.63
N ASN A 96 -4.10 13.88 -1.55
CA ASN A 96 -4.93 15.08 -1.52
C ASN A 96 -4.98 15.74 -0.11
N LYS A 97 -4.53 15.03 0.93
CA LYS A 97 -4.39 15.46 2.33
C LYS A 97 -5.72 15.80 3.00
N ASP A 98 -6.78 15.08 2.67
CA ASP A 98 -8.10 15.24 3.28
C ASP A 98 -8.35 14.28 4.47
N ASN A 99 -7.32 13.50 4.85
CA ASN A 99 -7.35 12.44 5.86
C ASN A 99 -8.20 11.22 5.49
N ASN A 100 -8.47 11.03 4.21
CA ASN A 100 -9.03 9.82 3.65
C ASN A 100 -8.09 9.32 2.56
N VAL A 101 -7.96 8.01 2.45
CA VAL A 101 -7.40 7.40 1.23
C VAL A 101 -8.59 6.90 0.42
N ASP A 102 -8.77 7.44 -0.78
CA ASP A 102 -9.85 7.08 -1.68
C ASP A 102 -9.42 7.01 -3.16
N HIS A 103 -10.40 6.87 -4.06
CA HIS A 103 -10.13 6.75 -5.50
C HIS A 103 -9.42 7.97 -6.10
N LEU A 104 -9.58 9.18 -5.53
CA LEU A 104 -8.89 10.37 -6.00
C LEU A 104 -7.39 10.26 -5.72
N ASP A 105 -7.02 9.76 -4.56
CA ASP A 105 -5.60 9.56 -4.23
C ASP A 105 -4.97 8.50 -5.12
N PHE A 106 -5.69 7.42 -5.42
CA PHE A 106 -5.21 6.41 -6.35
C PHE A 106 -5.05 6.94 -7.78
N ASP A 107 -5.95 7.83 -8.23
CA ASP A 107 -5.79 8.49 -9.52
C ASP A 107 -4.49 9.32 -9.57
N ILE A 108 -4.15 10.00 -8.46
CA ILE A 108 -2.89 10.73 -8.33
C ILE A 108 -1.70 9.77 -8.32
N ILE A 109 -1.72 8.73 -7.49
CA ILE A 109 -0.65 7.74 -7.38
C ILE A 109 -0.40 7.02 -8.72
N PHE A 110 -1.47 6.64 -9.42
CA PHE A 110 -1.39 6.02 -10.74
C PHE A 110 -0.67 6.95 -11.72
N ALA A 111 -1.07 8.22 -11.77
CA ALA A 111 -0.44 9.21 -12.63
C ALA A 111 1.03 9.50 -12.26
N LEU A 112 1.39 9.44 -10.97
CA LEU A 112 2.79 9.55 -10.51
C LEU A 112 3.63 8.30 -10.85
N SER A 113 2.98 7.14 -10.92
CA SER A 113 3.62 5.85 -11.17
C SER A 113 3.85 5.59 -12.66
N ASP A 114 2.86 5.91 -13.51
CA ASP A 114 2.89 5.78 -14.99
C ASP A 114 3.93 6.75 -15.59
N TYR A 115 5.19 6.32 -15.55
CA TYR A 115 6.34 7.15 -15.89
C TYR A 115 6.38 7.46 -17.38
N ASN A 116 6.01 6.47 -18.20
CA ASN A 116 6.08 6.55 -19.64
C ASN A 116 4.80 7.13 -20.28
N ASN A 117 3.73 7.32 -19.49
CA ASN A 117 2.41 7.82 -19.90
C ASN A 117 1.71 6.93 -20.94
N ASP A 118 1.85 5.61 -20.83
CA ASP A 118 1.17 4.65 -21.70
C ASP A 118 -0.21 4.21 -21.18
N GLY A 119 -0.62 4.76 -20.02
CA GLY A 119 -1.91 4.48 -19.39
C GLY A 119 -1.90 3.19 -18.58
N ARG A 120 -0.73 2.66 -18.23
CA ARG A 120 -0.53 1.48 -17.39
C ARG A 120 0.59 1.74 -16.38
N VAL A 121 0.61 0.94 -15.31
CA VAL A 121 1.73 0.91 -14.38
C VAL A 121 2.32 -0.49 -14.43
N ASP A 122 3.45 -0.63 -15.10
CA ASP A 122 4.15 -1.90 -15.13
C ASP A 122 4.95 -2.16 -13.83
N ARG A 123 5.45 -3.38 -13.70
CA ARG A 123 6.26 -3.77 -12.54
C ARG A 123 7.46 -2.85 -12.27
N ALA A 124 8.15 -2.38 -13.31
CA ALA A 124 9.33 -1.54 -13.15
C ALA A 124 8.94 -0.13 -12.68
N GLU A 125 7.87 0.41 -13.22
CA GLU A 125 7.28 1.69 -12.83
C GLU A 125 6.79 1.66 -11.37
N PHE A 126 6.05 0.61 -11.00
CA PHE A 126 5.62 0.40 -9.63
C PHE A 126 6.79 0.30 -8.66
N ILE A 127 7.80 -0.53 -8.98
CA ILE A 127 8.97 -0.70 -8.12
C ILE A 127 9.73 0.61 -7.95
N ARG A 128 9.88 1.38 -9.03
CA ARG A 128 10.54 2.70 -8.98
C ARG A 128 9.81 3.64 -8.04
N TYR A 129 8.50 3.82 -8.23
CA TYR A 129 7.69 4.72 -7.41
C TYR A 129 7.66 4.26 -5.94
N MET A 130 7.35 3.00 -5.68
CA MET A 130 7.29 2.48 -4.31
C MET A 130 8.63 2.45 -3.60
N SER A 131 9.75 2.25 -4.30
CA SER A 131 11.07 2.35 -3.66
C SER A 131 11.32 3.75 -3.11
N ILE A 132 10.93 4.80 -3.86
CA ILE A 132 11.06 6.19 -3.44
C ILE A 132 10.14 6.48 -2.25
N VAL A 133 8.89 6.00 -2.29
CA VAL A 133 7.95 6.14 -1.17
C VAL A 133 8.49 5.47 0.09
N LEU A 134 8.93 4.21 -0.02
CA LEU A 134 9.49 3.44 1.09
C LEU A 134 10.74 4.10 1.68
N GLU A 135 11.64 4.61 0.83
CA GLU A 135 12.80 5.38 1.27
C GLU A 135 12.42 6.64 2.03
N THR A 136 11.48 7.41 1.46
CA THR A 136 11.02 8.67 2.05
C THR A 136 10.38 8.44 3.42
N ILE A 137 9.57 7.39 3.57
CA ILE A 137 8.94 7.10 4.86
C ILE A 137 9.94 6.56 5.89
N ASP A 138 10.91 5.73 5.50
CA ASP A 138 11.97 5.21 6.39
C ASP A 138 12.80 6.34 6.99
N GLU A 139 13.13 7.35 6.19
CA GLU A 139 13.90 8.51 6.64
C GLU A 139 13.09 9.47 7.53
N SER A 140 11.76 9.33 7.53
CA SER A 140 10.84 10.20 8.27
C SER A 140 10.40 9.67 9.64
N VAL A 141 10.73 8.41 9.96
CA VAL A 141 10.27 7.71 11.18
C VAL A 141 11.36 7.47 12.22
#